data_AF-A0A7W1DR29-F1
#
_entry.id   AF-A0A7W1DR29-F1
#
_cell.length_a   1.000
_cell.length_b   1.000
_cell.length_c   1.000
_cell.angle_alpha   90.00
_cell.angle_beta   90.00
_cell.angle_gamma   90.00
#
_symmetry.space_group_name_H-M   'P 1'
#
loop_
_entity.id
_entity.type
_entity.pdbx_description
1 polymer ?
#
loop_
_entity_poly.entity_id
_entity_poly.type
_entity_poly.pdbx_seq_one_letter_code
_entity_poly.pdbx_strand_id
1 'polypeptide(L)'
;MRFSFVSPLVALALLVLQQGTPSAQQSSSQPPKPASSENAYASTYRPFPSRATVIRNATILTAAGPAIERGAILIENGKISAIGQSVTVPEGAVVIAATLRGTPGNPAKIGAEMDRIAKAREETQPIRSRTGGSTFKNPPGHKAWALIDAAGCRGMTLGGAQVSEKHCNFLLNLG
;
A
#
# COMPACT_ATOMS: atom_id res chain seq x y z
N MET A 1 -9.21 13.94 82.08
CA MET A 1 -9.50 13.55 80.69
C MET A 1 -9.69 14.81 79.86
N ARG A 2 -8.73 15.18 79.03
CA ARG A 2 -8.75 16.40 78.20
C ARG A 2 -8.71 15.99 76.73
N PHE A 3 -9.74 16.41 75.99
CA PHE A 3 -9.90 16.25 74.55
C PHE A 3 -8.93 17.16 73.80
N SER A 4 -8.27 16.62 72.78
CA SER A 4 -7.46 17.36 71.80
C SER A 4 -8.36 17.84 70.66
N PHE A 5 -8.26 19.12 70.31
CA PHE A 5 -8.68 19.65 69.03
C PHE A 5 -7.80 20.85 68.66
N VAL A 6 -7.79 21.12 67.35
CA VAL A 6 -7.32 22.33 66.64
C VAL A 6 -5.93 22.23 66.01
N SER A 7 -5.94 21.98 64.70
CA SER A 7 -5.14 22.77 63.75
C SER A 7 -5.84 22.78 62.38
N PRO A 8 -6.04 23.97 61.79
CA PRO A 8 -5.87 24.09 60.35
C PRO A 8 -4.94 25.26 60.01
N LEU A 9 -3.88 24.94 59.26
CA LEU A 9 -2.93 25.88 58.69
C LEU A 9 -3.44 26.38 57.33
N VAL A 10 -3.76 27.67 57.32
CA VAL A 10 -3.50 28.71 56.31
C VAL A 10 -3.11 28.26 54.90
N ALA A 11 -3.95 28.64 53.94
CA ALA A 11 -3.67 28.67 52.51
C ALA A 11 -2.74 29.85 52.15
N LEU A 12 -1.75 29.60 51.28
CA LEU A 12 -1.07 30.65 50.51
C LEU A 12 -0.81 30.15 49.09
N ALA A 13 -1.44 30.82 48.13
CA ALA A 13 -1.31 30.55 46.71
C ALA A 13 0.01 31.12 46.17
N LEU A 14 0.78 30.32 45.44
CA LEU A 14 1.90 30.77 44.62
C LEU A 14 1.67 30.40 43.15
N LEU A 15 1.50 31.44 42.35
CA LEU A 15 1.38 31.44 40.90
C LEU A 15 2.76 31.22 40.28
N VAL A 16 2.98 30.10 39.57
CA VAL A 16 4.21 29.85 38.81
C VAL A 16 3.90 29.94 37.31
N LEU A 17 4.54 30.92 36.66
CA LEU A 17 4.51 31.18 35.22
C LEU A 17 5.21 30.04 34.46
N GLN A 18 4.52 29.49 33.46
CA GLN A 18 5.07 28.56 32.47
C GLN A 18 6.07 29.30 31.57
N GLN A 19 7.33 28.87 31.55
CA GLN A 19 8.27 29.23 30.48
C GLN A 19 8.26 28.13 29.42
N GLY A 20 7.77 28.47 28.23
CA GLY A 20 7.79 27.61 27.06
C GLY A 20 9.22 27.42 26.54
N THR A 21 9.59 26.17 26.28
CA THR A 21 10.82 25.79 25.58
C THR A 21 10.68 26.08 24.08
N PRO A 22 11.70 26.66 23.41
CA PRO A 22 11.67 26.88 21.97
C PRO A 22 11.83 25.55 21.21
N SER A 23 10.83 25.22 20.39
CA SER A 23 10.88 24.10 19.44
C SER A 23 11.75 24.47 18.25
N ALA A 24 12.76 23.63 17.96
CA ALA A 24 13.64 23.78 16.82
C ALA A 24 12.88 23.54 15.50
N GLN A 25 12.83 24.56 14.64
CA GLN A 25 12.31 24.47 13.28
C GLN A 25 13.27 23.66 12.40
N GLN A 26 12.91 22.42 12.11
CA GLN A 26 13.56 21.57 11.11
C GLN A 26 13.14 22.05 9.72
N SER A 27 14.05 22.75 9.02
CA SER A 27 13.89 23.07 7.60
C SER A 27 14.14 21.81 6.76
N SER A 28 13.11 21.33 6.08
CA SER A 28 13.25 20.29 5.05
C SER A 28 13.27 20.98 3.68
N SER A 29 14.47 21.22 3.14
CA SER A 29 14.61 21.71 1.76
C SER A 29 14.52 20.53 0.81
N GLN A 30 13.31 20.25 0.30
CA GLN A 30 13.19 19.47 -0.94
C GLN A 30 13.77 20.28 -2.10
N PRO A 31 14.60 19.68 -2.98
CA PRO A 31 15.05 20.36 -4.18
C PRO A 31 13.84 20.72 -5.07
N PRO A 32 13.91 21.85 -5.79
CA PRO A 32 12.81 22.33 -6.60
C PRO A 32 12.43 21.30 -7.66
N LYS A 33 11.14 20.98 -7.71
CA LYS A 33 10.56 20.11 -8.74
C LYS A 33 10.87 20.73 -10.12
N PRO A 34 11.50 20.00 -11.06
CA PRO A 34 11.75 20.54 -12.39
C PRO A 34 10.42 20.98 -13.02
N ALA A 35 10.43 22.14 -13.67
CA ALA A 35 9.27 22.69 -14.33
C ALA A 35 8.73 21.67 -15.33
N SER A 36 7.54 21.13 -15.04
CA SER A 36 6.83 20.25 -15.95
C SER A 36 6.48 21.04 -17.21
N SER A 37 7.00 20.64 -18.37
CA SER A 37 6.47 21.11 -19.66
C SER A 37 4.97 20.87 -19.68
N GLU A 38 4.20 21.90 -19.99
CA GLU A 38 2.77 22.06 -19.63
C GLU A 38 1.83 20.90 -19.97
N ASN A 39 2.18 19.98 -20.88
CA ASN A 39 1.44 18.74 -21.07
C ASN A 39 2.20 17.77 -21.99
N ALA A 40 3.19 17.05 -21.46
CA ALA A 40 3.76 15.96 -22.27
C ALA A 40 2.80 14.76 -22.36
N TYR A 41 2.07 14.42 -21.28
CA TYR A 41 1.16 13.27 -21.25
C TYR A 41 0.08 13.43 -20.16
N ALA A 42 -0.94 14.27 -20.40
CA ALA A 42 -2.06 14.40 -19.45
C ALA A 42 -2.79 13.05 -19.33
N SER A 43 -2.86 12.49 -18.12
CA SER A 43 -3.66 11.28 -17.90
C SER A 43 -5.12 11.59 -18.20
N THR A 44 -5.70 10.86 -19.15
CA THR A 44 -7.14 10.88 -19.41
C THR A 44 -7.92 10.04 -18.39
N TYR A 45 -7.23 9.43 -17.43
CA TYR A 45 -7.85 8.60 -16.41
C TYR A 45 -8.78 9.43 -15.54
N ARG A 46 -10.07 9.16 -15.67
CA ARG A 46 -11.07 9.55 -14.70
C ARG A 46 -11.31 8.33 -13.80
N PRO A 47 -11.07 8.42 -12.48
CA PRO A 47 -11.40 7.32 -11.60
C PRO A 47 -12.89 7.02 -11.73
N PHE A 48 -13.21 5.74 -11.90
CA PHE A 48 -14.60 5.32 -11.91
C PHE A 48 -15.25 5.67 -10.56
N PRO A 49 -16.53 6.08 -10.54
CA PRO A 49 -17.23 6.31 -9.29
C PRO A 49 -17.22 5.03 -8.46
N SER A 50 -16.58 5.09 -7.29
CA SER A 50 -16.48 3.95 -6.40
C SER A 50 -17.72 3.86 -5.52
N ARG A 51 -18.36 2.69 -5.51
CA ARG A 51 -19.37 2.35 -4.50
C ARG A 51 -18.70 1.61 -3.35
N ALA A 52 -19.18 1.82 -2.13
CA ALA A 52 -18.77 0.99 -0.99
C ALA A 52 -18.99 -0.48 -1.38
N THR A 53 -17.94 -1.29 -1.32
CA THR A 53 -17.96 -2.68 -1.74
C THR A 53 -17.40 -3.55 -0.62
N VAL A 54 -18.10 -4.63 -0.28
CA VAL A 54 -17.66 -5.57 0.74
C VAL A 54 -17.44 -6.93 0.11
N ILE A 55 -16.22 -7.44 0.20
CA ILE A 55 -15.90 -8.84 -0.11
C ILE A 55 -16.17 -9.65 1.16
N ARG A 56 -17.09 -10.61 1.14
CA ARG A 56 -17.39 -11.50 2.29
C ARG A 56 -16.91 -12.94 2.06
N ASN A 57 -16.80 -13.70 3.15
CA ASN A 57 -16.41 -15.11 3.18
C ASN A 57 -15.05 -15.38 2.52
N ALA A 58 -14.11 -14.43 2.62
CA ALA A 58 -12.77 -14.57 2.10
C ALA A 58 -11.83 -15.21 3.13
N THR A 59 -10.92 -16.08 2.69
CA THR A 59 -9.71 -16.40 3.47
C THR A 59 -8.68 -15.32 3.18
N ILE A 60 -8.32 -14.52 4.20
CA ILE A 60 -7.45 -13.35 4.05
C ILE A 60 -6.07 -13.68 4.59
N LEU A 61 -5.07 -13.73 3.70
CA LEU A 61 -3.68 -13.93 4.08
C LEU A 61 -3.09 -12.61 4.56
N THR A 62 -2.60 -12.57 5.79
CA THR A 62 -1.96 -11.38 6.36
C THR A 62 -0.45 -11.55 6.35
N ALA A 63 0.30 -10.46 6.11
CA ALA A 63 1.76 -10.53 6.07
C ALA A 63 2.38 -10.61 7.49
N ALA A 64 1.68 -10.13 8.51
CA ALA A 64 2.19 -9.95 9.87
C ALA A 64 1.58 -10.92 10.90
N GLY A 65 0.75 -11.88 10.47
CA GLY A 65 0.00 -12.70 11.41
C GLY A 65 -0.75 -13.88 10.78
N PRO A 66 -1.67 -14.50 11.54
CA PRO A 66 -2.46 -15.63 11.06
C PRO A 66 -3.40 -15.20 9.92
N ALA A 67 -3.81 -16.18 9.12
CA ALA A 67 -4.87 -15.97 8.13
C ALA A 67 -6.21 -15.70 8.84
N ILE A 68 -7.02 -14.81 8.27
CA ILE A 68 -8.38 -14.55 8.74
C ILE A 68 -9.33 -15.42 7.92
N GLU A 69 -9.83 -16.49 8.54
CA GLU A 69 -10.83 -17.35 7.93
C GLU A 69 -12.23 -16.71 7.99
N ARG A 70 -12.99 -16.89 6.90
CA ARG A 70 -14.34 -16.33 6.72
C ARG A 70 -14.39 -14.81 6.98
N GLY A 71 -13.33 -14.12 6.59
CA GLY A 71 -13.18 -12.68 6.74
C GLY A 71 -14.00 -11.87 5.74
N ALA A 72 -14.06 -10.57 6.00
CA ALA A 72 -14.61 -9.56 5.13
C ALA A 72 -13.60 -8.41 4.92
N ILE A 73 -13.66 -7.80 3.73
CA ILE A 73 -12.86 -6.63 3.34
C ILE A 73 -13.84 -5.57 2.85
N LEU A 74 -13.88 -4.41 3.52
CA LEU A 74 -14.64 -3.24 3.07
C LEU A 74 -13.70 -2.32 2.28
N ILE A 75 -14.17 -1.93 1.10
CA ILE A 75 -13.49 -1.01 0.19
C ILE A 75 -14.38 0.22 -0.01
N GLU A 76 -13.87 1.39 0.33
CA GLU A 76 -14.53 2.68 0.20
C GLU A 76 -13.59 3.66 -0.50
N ASN A 77 -14.11 4.43 -1.46
CA ASN A 77 -13.32 5.42 -2.18
C ASN A 77 -12.02 4.84 -2.79
N GLY A 78 -12.09 3.58 -3.25
CA GLY A 78 -10.96 2.85 -3.81
C GLY A 78 -9.90 2.39 -2.80
N LYS A 79 -10.16 2.49 -1.50
CA LYS A 79 -9.25 2.11 -0.43
C LYS A 79 -9.87 1.05 0.45
N ILE A 80 -9.04 0.15 0.99
CA ILE A 80 -9.48 -0.77 2.05
C ILE A 80 -9.69 0.06 3.32
N SER A 81 -10.92 0.13 3.82
CA SER A 81 -11.26 0.87 5.04
C SER A 81 -11.42 -0.04 6.26
N ALA A 82 -11.73 -1.33 6.07
CA ALA A 82 -11.77 -2.30 7.15
C ALA A 82 -11.49 -3.74 6.68
N ILE A 83 -10.88 -4.54 7.56
CA ILE A 83 -10.62 -5.98 7.37
C ILE A 83 -10.93 -6.70 8.70
N GLY A 84 -11.63 -7.83 8.64
CA GLY A 84 -11.84 -8.67 9.84
C GLY A 84 -12.90 -9.76 9.64
N GLN A 85 -13.12 -10.59 10.67
CA GLN A 85 -14.22 -11.58 10.65
C GLN A 85 -15.60 -10.91 10.71
N SER A 86 -15.69 -9.77 11.39
CA SER A 86 -16.90 -8.97 11.52
C SER A 86 -16.61 -7.56 11.05
N VAL A 87 -17.09 -7.22 9.85
CA VAL A 87 -17.01 -5.86 9.29
C VAL A 87 -18.42 -5.31 9.15
N THR A 88 -18.66 -4.15 9.76
CA THR A 88 -19.92 -3.41 9.60
C THR A 88 -20.06 -2.97 8.15
N VAL A 89 -21.17 -3.33 7.51
CA VAL A 89 -21.41 -3.04 6.10
C VAL A 89 -22.29 -1.80 5.99
N PRO A 90 -21.80 -0.71 5.37
CA PRO A 90 -22.61 0.49 5.15
C PRO A 90 -23.86 0.20 4.33
N GLU A 91 -24.91 0.97 4.58
CA GLU A 91 -26.13 0.89 3.78
C GLU A 91 -25.85 1.23 2.31
N GLY A 92 -26.45 0.46 1.38
CA GLY A 92 -26.22 0.62 -0.06
C GLY A 92 -24.89 0.08 -0.59
N ALA A 93 -24.05 -0.51 0.26
CA ALA A 93 -22.82 -1.17 -0.15
C ALA A 93 -23.10 -2.42 -1.02
N VAL A 94 -22.28 -2.61 -2.06
CA VAL A 94 -22.33 -3.80 -2.90
C VAL A 94 -21.61 -4.92 -2.17
N VAL A 95 -22.35 -5.95 -1.74
CA VAL A 95 -21.76 -7.14 -1.14
C VAL A 95 -21.43 -8.14 -2.24
N ILE A 96 -20.15 -8.48 -2.36
CA ILE A 96 -19.64 -9.49 -3.28
C ILE A 96 -19.00 -10.63 -2.50
N ALA A 97 -19.10 -11.83 -3.03
CA ALA A 97 -18.35 -12.99 -2.57
C ALA A 97 -18.05 -13.86 -3.80
N ALA A 98 -16.90 -14.54 -3.78
CA ALA A 98 -16.55 -15.50 -4.80
C ALA A 98 -16.20 -16.82 -4.12
N THR A 99 -16.90 -17.88 -4.49
CA THR A 99 -16.48 -19.24 -4.17
C THR A 99 -15.68 -19.77 -5.34
N LEU A 100 -14.38 -19.96 -5.14
CA LEU A 100 -13.53 -20.62 -6.11
C LEU A 100 -13.79 -22.12 -6.04
N ARG A 101 -14.33 -22.70 -7.11
CA ARG A 101 -14.48 -24.15 -7.23
C ARG A 101 -13.20 -24.74 -7.82
N GLY A 102 -12.37 -25.33 -6.96
CA GLY A 102 -11.23 -26.14 -7.37
C GLY A 102 -11.58 -27.62 -7.45
N THR A 103 -10.72 -28.39 -8.11
CA THR A 103 -10.70 -29.86 -8.01
C THR A 103 -9.65 -30.27 -6.98
N PRO A 104 -9.91 -31.26 -6.10
CA PRO A 104 -8.88 -31.80 -5.22
C PRO A 104 -7.64 -32.21 -6.03
N GLY A 105 -6.46 -31.84 -5.54
CA GLY A 105 -5.19 -32.15 -6.17
C GLY A 105 -4.16 -32.55 -5.12
N ASN A 106 -3.03 -33.11 -5.58
CA ASN A 106 -1.96 -33.54 -4.69
C ASN A 106 -1.22 -32.30 -4.13
N PRO A 107 -1.20 -32.08 -2.79
CA PRO A 107 -0.58 -30.89 -2.19
C PRO A 107 0.89 -30.71 -2.54
N ALA A 108 1.66 -31.81 -2.59
CA ALA A 108 3.09 -31.76 -2.93
C ALA A 108 3.32 -31.32 -4.38
N LYS A 109 2.49 -31.79 -5.33
CA LYS A 109 2.57 -31.37 -6.73
C LYS A 109 2.17 -29.90 -6.91
N ILE A 110 1.13 -29.46 -6.21
CA ILE A 110 0.68 -28.07 -6.25
C ILE A 110 1.75 -27.14 -5.68
N GLY A 111 2.31 -27.49 -4.51
CA GLY A 111 3.41 -26.74 -3.89
C GLY A 111 4.62 -26.63 -4.82
N ALA A 112 5.07 -27.75 -5.40
CA ALA A 112 6.20 -27.75 -6.33
C ALA A 112 5.95 -26.86 -7.57
N GLU A 113 4.72 -26.82 -8.09
CA GLU A 113 4.37 -25.95 -9.22
C GLU A 113 4.32 -24.46 -8.81
N MET A 114 3.80 -24.16 -7.62
CA MET A 114 3.83 -22.80 -7.07
C MET A 114 5.26 -22.31 -6.89
N ASP A 115 6.15 -23.14 -6.36
CA ASP A 115 7.57 -22.84 -6.17
C ASP A 115 8.27 -22.61 -7.52
N ARG A 116 7.98 -23.46 -8.52
CA ARG A 116 8.50 -23.31 -9.88
C ARG A 116 8.09 -21.96 -10.49
N ILE A 117 6.82 -21.57 -10.34
CA ILE A 117 6.30 -20.29 -10.84
C ILE A 117 6.95 -19.11 -10.09
N ALA A 118 7.06 -19.20 -8.76
CA ALA A 118 7.68 -18.16 -7.94
C ALA A 118 9.14 -17.94 -8.34
N LYS A 119 9.91 -19.02 -8.48
CA LYS A 119 11.30 -19.00 -8.94
C LYS A 119 11.42 -18.37 -10.33
N ALA A 120 10.61 -18.82 -11.29
CA ALA A 120 10.64 -18.26 -12.65
C ALA A 120 10.33 -16.75 -12.67
N ARG A 121 9.42 -16.27 -11.81
CA ARG A 121 9.14 -14.83 -11.65
C ARG A 121 10.31 -14.09 -11.02
N GLU A 122 10.96 -14.65 -10.01
CA GLU A 122 12.12 -14.05 -9.36
C GLU A 122 13.30 -13.89 -10.32
N GLU A 123 13.52 -14.89 -11.17
CA GLU A 123 14.56 -14.87 -12.20
C GLU A 123 14.28 -13.81 -13.27
N THR A 124 13.03 -13.69 -13.70
CA THR A 124 12.66 -12.89 -14.88
C THR A 124 12.13 -11.49 -14.59
N GLN A 125 11.72 -11.18 -13.35
CA GLN A 125 11.09 -9.92 -12.99
C GLN A 125 11.71 -9.30 -11.73
N PRO A 126 11.74 -7.97 -11.59
CA PRO A 126 12.30 -7.28 -10.42
C PRO A 126 11.32 -7.27 -9.23
N ILE A 127 10.80 -8.44 -8.83
CA ILE A 127 9.73 -8.57 -7.82
C ILE A 127 10.16 -8.18 -6.41
N ARG A 128 11.47 -8.09 -6.13
CA ARG A 128 12.03 -7.63 -4.86
C ARG A 128 12.43 -6.14 -4.86
N SER A 129 12.24 -5.45 -5.98
CA SER A 129 12.52 -4.02 -6.09
C SER A 129 11.27 -3.19 -5.82
N ARG A 130 11.44 -1.92 -5.47
CA ARG A 130 10.32 -0.97 -5.32
C ARG A 130 9.76 -0.63 -6.71
N THR A 131 8.64 -1.23 -7.08
CA THR A 131 7.99 -1.03 -8.39
C THR A 131 6.48 -1.21 -8.28
N GLY A 132 5.72 -0.56 -9.18
CA GLY A 132 4.27 -0.74 -9.30
C GLY A 132 3.86 -1.95 -10.15
N GLY A 133 4.82 -2.77 -10.60
CA GLY A 133 4.58 -3.87 -11.53
C GLY A 133 4.85 -3.47 -12.98
N SER A 134 4.28 -4.24 -13.92
CA SER A 134 4.32 -3.90 -15.34
C SER A 134 3.62 -2.56 -15.59
N THR A 135 4.37 -1.58 -16.10
CA THR A 135 3.95 -0.18 -16.22
C THR A 135 3.03 0.03 -17.43
N PHE A 136 3.32 -0.63 -18.55
CA PHE A 136 2.57 -0.49 -19.80
C PHE A 136 1.78 -1.76 -20.13
N LYS A 137 0.59 -1.57 -20.72
CA LYS A 137 -0.19 -2.67 -21.30
C LYS A 137 0.49 -3.19 -22.56
N ASN A 138 0.31 -4.48 -22.84
CA ASN A 138 0.78 -5.05 -24.10
C ASN A 138 -0.06 -4.52 -25.27
N PRO A 139 0.55 -3.92 -26.31
CA PRO A 139 -0.17 -3.57 -27.52
C PRO A 139 -0.59 -4.83 -28.30
N PRO A 140 -1.60 -4.74 -29.18
CA PRO A 140 -2.01 -5.87 -30.01
C PRO A 140 -0.83 -6.50 -30.76
N GLY A 141 -0.67 -7.82 -30.65
CA GLY A 141 0.39 -8.57 -31.33
C GLY A 141 1.80 -8.41 -30.76
N HIS A 142 2.02 -7.56 -29.75
CA HIS A 142 3.36 -7.25 -29.25
C HIS A 142 3.46 -7.33 -27.72
N LYS A 143 4.68 -7.49 -27.22
CA LYS A 143 4.98 -7.42 -25.78
C LYS A 143 5.62 -6.07 -25.48
N ALA A 144 5.06 -5.32 -24.53
CA ALA A 144 5.54 -3.98 -24.20
C ALA A 144 7.03 -3.98 -23.81
N TRP A 145 7.46 -4.96 -23.01
CA TRP A 145 8.88 -5.06 -22.61
C TRP A 145 9.83 -5.18 -23.79
N ALA A 146 9.44 -5.91 -24.84
CA ALA A 146 10.29 -6.17 -26.00
C ALA A 146 10.43 -4.91 -26.86
N LEU A 147 9.35 -4.14 -26.99
CA LEU A 147 9.38 -2.84 -27.69
C LEU A 147 10.25 -1.82 -26.94
N ILE A 148 10.12 -1.75 -25.61
CA ILE A 148 10.91 -0.83 -24.77
C ILE A 148 12.40 -1.21 -24.82
N ASP A 149 12.71 -2.51 -24.79
CA ASP A 149 14.09 -3.00 -24.91
C ASP A 149 14.67 -2.71 -26.30
N ALA A 150 13.92 -2.98 -27.37
CA ALA A 150 14.31 -2.69 -28.74
C ALA A 150 14.52 -1.18 -29.01
N ALA A 151 13.80 -0.32 -28.29
CA ALA A 151 14.00 1.13 -28.29
C ALA A 151 15.28 1.57 -27.54
N GLY A 152 16.03 0.64 -26.95
CA GLY A 152 17.26 0.93 -26.21
C GLY A 152 17.01 1.49 -24.82
N CYS A 153 15.79 1.33 -24.26
CA CYS A 153 15.44 1.99 -23.01
C CYS A 153 15.86 1.23 -21.74
N ARG A 154 16.44 0.03 -21.86
CA ARG A 154 16.88 -0.77 -20.72
C ARG A 154 17.90 0.00 -19.88
N GLY A 155 17.67 0.06 -18.57
CA GLY A 155 18.57 0.75 -17.64
C GLY A 155 18.50 2.28 -17.67
N MET A 156 17.75 2.90 -18.60
CA MET A 156 17.60 4.36 -18.67
C MET A 156 17.09 4.92 -17.34
N THR A 157 17.68 6.03 -16.91
CA THR A 157 17.37 6.71 -15.65
C THR A 157 16.89 8.13 -15.89
N LEU A 158 15.94 8.58 -15.08
CA LEU A 158 15.53 9.97 -14.98
C LEU A 158 15.17 10.29 -13.53
N GLY A 159 16.00 11.09 -12.86
CA GLY A 159 15.89 11.30 -11.40
C GLY A 159 16.00 9.97 -10.64
N GLY A 160 15.06 9.70 -9.73
CA GLY A 160 14.99 8.45 -8.98
C GLY A 160 14.30 7.27 -9.69
N ALA A 161 13.80 7.47 -10.92
CA ALA A 161 13.12 6.44 -11.69
C ALA A 161 14.08 5.77 -12.68
N GLN A 162 14.02 4.44 -12.80
CA GLN A 162 14.82 3.68 -13.75
C GLN A 162 13.99 2.62 -14.48
N VAL A 163 14.22 2.45 -15.78
CA VAL A 163 13.73 1.27 -16.52
C VAL A 163 14.53 0.05 -16.09
N SER A 164 13.87 -0.97 -15.53
CA SER A 164 14.54 -2.15 -14.98
C SER A 164 15.46 -2.83 -16.00
N GLU A 165 16.70 -3.13 -15.58
CA GLU A 165 17.64 -3.94 -16.35
C GLU A 165 17.22 -5.39 -16.48
N LYS A 166 16.36 -5.89 -15.57
CA LYS A 166 15.86 -7.27 -15.62
C LYS A 166 14.69 -7.38 -16.60
N HIS A 167 13.71 -6.48 -16.52
CA HIS A 167 12.52 -6.51 -17.37
C HIS A 167 12.02 -5.11 -17.70
N CYS A 168 12.21 -4.65 -18.94
CA CYS A 168 12.01 -3.25 -19.35
C CYS A 168 10.60 -2.68 -19.17
N ASN A 169 9.57 -3.51 -18.99
CA ASN A 169 8.23 -3.02 -18.65
C ASN A 169 8.05 -2.66 -17.15
N PHE A 170 9.11 -2.68 -16.33
CA PHE A 170 9.06 -2.29 -14.93
C PHE A 170 9.86 -1.01 -14.72
N LEU A 171 9.22 0.01 -14.15
CA LEU A 171 9.91 1.18 -13.62
C LEU A 171 10.25 0.93 -12.15
N LEU A 172 11.53 1.05 -11.82
CA LEU A 172 12.09 0.93 -10.48
C LEU A 172 12.13 2.30 -9.82
N ASN A 173 11.78 2.34 -8.54
CA ASN A 173 12.06 3.48 -7.69
C ASN A 173 13.37 3.27 -6.92
N LEU A 174 14.40 4.04 -7.29
CA LEU A 174 15.73 4.00 -6.67
C LEU A 174 15.83 4.89 -5.42
N GLY A 175 14.83 5.74 -5.13
CA GLY A 175 14.79 6.70 -4.01
C GLY A 175 13.63 6.47 -3.05
#